data_AF-A0A3D6EW06-F1
#
_entry.id   AF-A0A3D6EW06-F1
#
_cell.length_a   1.000
_cell.length_b   1.000
_cell.length_c   1.000
_cell.angle_alpha   90.00
_cell.angle_beta   90.00
_cell.angle_gamma   90.00
#
_symmetry.space_group_name_H-M   'P 1'
#
loop_
_entity.id
_entity.type
_entity.pdbx_description
1 polymer ?
#
loop_
_entity_poly.entity_id
_entity_poly.type
_entity_poly.pdbx_seq_one_letter_code
_entity_poly.pdbx_strand_id
1 'polypeptide(L)'
;MLFYDPVFSRDSTVSCANCHLQAVAFADPAHKISVGINDRIGTRNAPPIFNLAFKSNFFWDGGVNHIDFIPINAIVNPNELDQDIDVLISKLNKYNRYPQKFKEAFNKANIDSQQMLFALSQFMVMMVSANGRYDQYVNGNKSVLTEQEIRGLALVESKCTSCHTPPLFTNDGFANNGLDTEFTDRGRAIITESENDVGKFRVPTLRNVELTDPYMHDGRFRTLEQVLTHYQQGVKDSPTLDPLLKQNETPGIILSDTEKADIIAFLKTLTDRSFTQDKRFANPFLP
;
A
#
# COMPACT_ATOMS: atom_id res chain seq x y z
N MET A 1 -11.93 15.44 2.83
CA MET A 1 -13.27 15.54 2.19
C MET A 1 -13.30 14.79 0.87
N LEU A 2 -12.57 15.23 -0.18
CA LEU A 2 -12.59 14.59 -1.50
C LEU A 2 -12.38 13.07 -1.46
N PHE A 3 -11.40 12.62 -0.67
CA PHE A 3 -11.08 11.21 -0.47
C PHE A 3 -12.27 10.32 -0.02
N TYR A 4 -13.20 10.88 0.74
CA TYR A 4 -14.36 10.17 1.31
C TYR A 4 -15.63 10.34 0.48
N ASP A 5 -15.55 11.09 -0.63
CA ASP A 5 -16.72 11.55 -1.33
C ASP A 5 -17.00 10.70 -2.56
N PRO A 6 -18.16 10.02 -2.63
CA PRO A 6 -18.41 9.12 -3.74
C PRO A 6 -18.63 9.85 -5.06
N VAL A 7 -18.78 11.19 -5.06
CA VAL A 7 -18.90 12.01 -6.29
C VAL A 7 -17.78 11.75 -7.31
N PHE A 8 -16.63 11.24 -6.85
CA PHE A 8 -15.49 10.87 -7.67
C PHE A 8 -15.75 9.67 -8.57
N SER A 9 -16.65 8.75 -8.20
CA SER A 9 -17.08 7.68 -9.11
C SER A 9 -18.11 8.18 -10.14
N ARG A 10 -18.18 7.48 -11.27
CA ARG A 10 -19.11 7.80 -12.36
C ARG A 10 -20.55 7.95 -11.87
N ASP A 11 -21.01 6.95 -11.14
CA ASP A 11 -22.37 6.79 -10.62
C ASP A 11 -22.56 7.34 -9.20
N SER A 12 -21.53 7.95 -8.63
CA SER A 12 -21.53 8.50 -7.28
C SER A 12 -21.79 7.47 -6.17
N THR A 13 -21.33 6.22 -6.33
CA THR A 13 -21.48 5.13 -5.34
C THR A 13 -20.19 4.75 -4.61
N VAL A 14 -19.03 4.94 -5.23
CA VAL A 14 -17.71 4.54 -4.70
C VAL A 14 -16.81 5.76 -4.50
N SER A 15 -16.06 5.78 -3.40
CA SER A 15 -15.03 6.75 -3.02
C SER A 15 -13.69 6.05 -2.80
N CYS A 16 -12.59 6.80 -2.66
CA CYS A 16 -11.29 6.22 -2.32
C CYS A 16 -11.36 5.43 -1.00
N ALA A 17 -12.16 5.91 -0.03
CA ALA A 17 -12.31 5.30 1.27
C ALA A 17 -13.00 3.92 1.24
N ASN A 18 -13.66 3.52 0.14
CA ASN A 18 -14.22 2.17 0.02
C ASN A 18 -13.12 1.10 -0.09
N CYS A 19 -11.98 1.43 -0.69
CA CYS A 19 -10.84 0.53 -0.85
C CYS A 19 -9.68 0.86 0.12
N HIS A 20 -9.70 2.04 0.74
CA HIS A 20 -8.65 2.53 1.62
C HIS A 20 -9.25 2.94 2.97
N LEU A 21 -9.54 1.94 3.82
CA LEU A 21 -10.21 2.15 5.10
C LEU A 21 -9.22 2.52 6.21
N GLN A 22 -9.40 3.71 6.82
CA GLN A 22 -8.50 4.21 7.87
C GLN A 22 -8.28 3.22 9.02
N ALA A 23 -9.35 2.53 9.45
CA ALA A 23 -9.31 1.60 10.59
C ALA A 23 -8.31 0.44 10.41
N VAL A 24 -7.97 0.13 9.16
CA VAL A 24 -6.99 -0.91 8.79
C VAL A 24 -5.81 -0.31 8.04
N ALA A 25 -5.36 0.87 8.48
CA ALA A 25 -4.24 1.60 7.88
C ALA A 25 -4.41 1.84 6.37
N PHE A 26 -5.63 2.13 5.93
CA PHE A 26 -5.97 2.43 4.55
C PHE A 26 -5.73 1.28 3.55
N ALA A 27 -5.98 0.05 4.00
CA ALA A 27 -6.13 -1.14 3.17
C ALA A 27 -7.62 -1.48 2.93
N ASP A 28 -7.85 -2.52 2.12
CA ASP A 28 -9.16 -3.17 1.89
C ASP A 28 -9.16 -4.57 2.54
N PRO A 29 -9.70 -4.71 3.76
CA PRO A 29 -9.68 -5.98 4.48
C PRO A 29 -10.80 -6.93 4.02
N ALA A 30 -11.80 -6.40 3.30
CA ALA A 30 -12.95 -7.16 2.85
C ALA A 30 -12.65 -7.96 1.58
N HIS A 31 -11.73 -7.47 0.74
CA HIS A 31 -11.47 -8.03 -0.58
C HIS A 31 -9.99 -8.33 -0.81
N LYS A 32 -9.70 -9.45 -1.48
CA LYS A 32 -8.34 -9.68 -1.99
C LYS A 32 -7.92 -8.69 -3.07
N ILE A 33 -8.89 -8.33 -3.91
CA ILE A 33 -8.80 -7.37 -5.00
C ILE A 33 -10.03 -6.48 -4.83
N SER A 34 -9.82 -5.17 -4.73
CA SER A 34 -10.90 -4.24 -4.44
C SER A 34 -11.98 -4.22 -5.53
N VAL A 35 -13.18 -3.85 -5.10
CA VAL A 35 -14.39 -3.79 -5.92
C VAL A 35 -14.74 -2.33 -6.19
N GLY A 36 -14.77 -1.95 -7.46
CA GLY A 36 -15.16 -0.63 -7.93
C GLY A 36 -16.65 -0.54 -8.26
N ILE A 37 -17.00 0.42 -9.11
CA ILE A 37 -18.39 0.63 -9.53
C ILE A 37 -18.96 -0.58 -10.26
N ASN A 38 -20.29 -0.78 -10.18
CA ASN A 38 -20.98 -1.92 -10.79
C ASN A 38 -20.39 -3.30 -10.44
N ASP A 39 -19.87 -3.45 -9.22
CA ASP A 39 -19.21 -4.67 -8.73
C ASP A 39 -18.03 -5.13 -9.61
N ARG A 40 -17.41 -4.22 -10.36
CA ARG A 40 -16.24 -4.54 -11.19
C ARG A 40 -15.05 -4.78 -10.28
N ILE A 41 -14.28 -5.82 -10.59
CA ILE A 41 -13.12 -6.23 -9.81
C ILE A 41 -11.88 -5.63 -10.44
N GLY A 42 -11.01 -5.03 -9.61
CA GLY A 42 -9.70 -4.56 -10.04
C GLY A 42 -8.76 -5.70 -10.48
N THR A 43 -7.48 -5.39 -10.59
CA THR A 43 -6.46 -6.39 -11.00
C THR A 43 -5.51 -6.78 -9.88
N ARG A 44 -5.39 -5.94 -8.84
CA ARG A 44 -4.43 -6.11 -7.74
C ARG A 44 -5.04 -5.72 -6.40
N ASN A 45 -4.43 -6.22 -5.32
CA ASN A 45 -4.71 -5.82 -3.97
C ASN A 45 -4.40 -4.32 -3.78
N ALA A 46 -5.25 -3.59 -3.06
CA ALA A 46 -5.09 -2.16 -2.87
C ALA A 46 -3.82 -1.85 -2.04
N PRO A 47 -2.81 -1.15 -2.60
CA PRO A 47 -1.59 -0.86 -1.86
C PRO A 47 -1.85 0.16 -0.74
N PRO A 48 -1.02 0.17 0.32
CA PRO A 48 -1.13 1.15 1.37
C PRO A 48 -0.86 2.57 0.85
N ILE A 49 -1.62 3.55 1.36
CA ILE A 49 -1.49 4.98 0.99
C ILE A 49 -0.89 5.86 2.10
N PHE A 50 -0.27 5.24 3.11
CA PHE A 50 0.54 5.94 4.11
C PHE A 50 2.02 5.97 3.73
N ASN A 51 2.76 6.94 4.29
CA ASN A 51 4.19 7.14 4.07
C ASN A 51 4.58 7.33 2.58
N LEU A 52 3.63 7.77 1.74
CA LEU A 52 3.86 7.97 0.32
C LEU A 52 4.83 9.11 0.01
N ALA A 53 4.95 10.09 0.92
CA ALA A 53 5.88 11.22 0.80
C ALA A 53 7.36 10.80 0.72
N PHE A 54 7.69 9.57 1.14
CA PHE A 54 9.06 9.05 1.21
C PHE A 54 9.37 8.01 0.13
N LYS A 55 8.56 7.96 -0.94
CA LYS A 55 8.64 6.97 -2.01
C LYS A 55 8.82 7.66 -3.36
N SER A 56 9.49 6.98 -4.29
CA SER A 56 9.71 7.49 -5.64
C SER A 56 8.84 6.80 -6.68
N ASN A 57 8.42 5.55 -6.41
CA ASN A 57 7.57 4.77 -7.31
C ASN A 57 6.32 4.27 -6.60
N PHE A 58 5.18 4.31 -7.29
CA PHE A 58 3.86 3.99 -6.77
C PHE A 58 3.22 2.84 -7.55
N PHE A 59 2.19 2.24 -6.94
CA PHE A 59 1.59 0.96 -7.36
C PHE A 59 2.57 -0.22 -7.29
N TRP A 60 2.04 -1.42 -7.56
CA TRP A 60 2.79 -2.67 -7.47
C TRP A 60 3.81 -2.85 -8.59
N ASP A 61 3.60 -2.27 -9.77
CA ASP A 61 4.52 -2.34 -10.92
C ASP A 61 5.51 -1.16 -10.98
N GLY A 62 5.24 -0.09 -10.22
CA GLY A 62 6.05 1.12 -10.23
C GLY A 62 5.78 2.04 -11.42
N GLY A 63 4.64 1.89 -12.10
CA GLY A 63 4.32 2.66 -13.31
C GLY A 63 4.11 4.16 -13.08
N VAL A 64 3.86 4.56 -11.84
CA VAL A 64 3.66 5.97 -11.46
C VAL A 64 4.83 6.46 -10.63
N ASN A 65 5.43 7.57 -11.04
CA ASN A 65 6.65 8.14 -10.44
C ASN A 65 6.41 9.48 -9.72
N HIS A 66 5.16 9.93 -9.62
CA HIS A 66 4.82 11.15 -8.90
C HIS A 66 3.48 10.99 -8.19
N ILE A 67 3.41 11.45 -6.94
CA ILE A 67 2.25 11.26 -6.06
C ILE A 67 0.97 11.89 -6.61
N ASP A 68 1.10 13.01 -7.33
CA ASP A 68 -0.01 13.70 -7.98
C ASP A 68 -0.76 12.86 -9.02
N PHE A 69 -0.11 11.82 -9.55
CA PHE A 69 -0.71 10.92 -10.52
C PHE A 69 -1.29 9.65 -9.90
N ILE A 70 -1.18 9.44 -8.59
CA ILE A 70 -1.84 8.30 -7.93
C ILE A 70 -3.37 8.42 -8.07
N PRO A 71 -4.02 9.55 -7.75
CA PRO A 71 -5.48 9.60 -7.75
C PRO A 71 -6.07 9.45 -9.14
N ILE A 72 -5.43 10.04 -10.17
CA ILE A 72 -5.98 9.98 -11.53
C ILE A 72 -6.08 8.55 -12.05
N ASN A 73 -5.15 7.66 -11.69
CA ASN A 73 -5.20 6.24 -12.08
C ASN A 73 -6.48 5.57 -11.56
N ALA A 74 -6.84 5.80 -10.29
CA ALA A 74 -8.07 5.25 -9.72
C ALA A 74 -9.34 5.92 -10.28
N ILE A 75 -9.28 7.25 -10.48
CA ILE A 75 -10.42 8.04 -11.00
C ILE A 75 -10.85 7.55 -12.38
N VAL A 76 -9.90 7.35 -13.29
CA VAL A 76 -10.21 6.99 -14.69
C VAL A 76 -10.30 5.49 -14.94
N ASN A 77 -9.86 4.65 -14.00
CA ASN A 77 -9.86 3.20 -14.20
C ASN A 77 -11.31 2.67 -14.27
N PRO A 78 -11.70 1.98 -15.37
CA PRO A 78 -13.06 1.48 -15.56
C PRO A 78 -13.49 0.41 -14.55
N ASN A 79 -12.53 -0.26 -13.89
CA ASN A 79 -12.81 -1.25 -12.85
C ASN A 79 -12.82 -0.64 -11.43
N GLU A 80 -12.52 0.66 -11.30
CA GLU A 80 -12.50 1.37 -10.02
C GLU A 80 -13.58 2.44 -10.00
N LEU A 81 -13.24 3.70 -10.32
CA LEU A 81 -14.18 4.83 -10.26
C LEU A 81 -14.81 5.18 -11.62
N ASP A 82 -14.21 4.76 -12.74
CA ASP A 82 -14.71 4.89 -14.13
C ASP A 82 -15.18 6.31 -14.50
N GLN A 83 -14.48 7.32 -14.01
CA GLN A 83 -14.88 8.71 -14.11
C GLN A 83 -14.09 9.45 -15.19
N ASP A 84 -14.81 10.27 -15.96
CA ASP A 84 -14.21 11.26 -16.84
C ASP A 84 -13.81 12.51 -16.06
N ILE A 85 -12.60 13.01 -16.28
CA ILE A 85 -12.04 14.11 -15.49
C ILE A 85 -12.83 15.41 -15.72
N ASP A 86 -13.23 15.73 -16.96
CA ASP A 86 -13.95 16.96 -17.26
C ASP A 86 -15.37 16.91 -16.68
N VAL A 87 -16.00 15.74 -16.69
CA VAL A 87 -17.28 15.49 -16.00
C VAL A 87 -17.11 15.67 -14.50
N LEU A 88 -16.06 15.13 -13.89
CA LEU A 88 -15.79 15.28 -12.46
C LEU A 88 -15.55 16.74 -12.07
N ILE A 89 -14.74 17.48 -12.81
CA ILE A 89 -14.51 18.90 -12.57
C ILE A 89 -15.81 19.71 -12.72
N SER A 90 -16.64 19.37 -13.70
CA SER A 90 -17.98 19.95 -13.85
C SER A 90 -18.89 19.63 -12.65
N LYS A 91 -18.84 18.41 -12.11
CA LYS A 91 -19.54 18.04 -10.87
C LYS A 91 -19.03 18.92 -9.72
N LEU A 92 -17.72 18.94 -9.45
CA LEU A 92 -17.13 19.67 -8.33
C LEU A 92 -17.48 21.17 -8.35
N ASN A 93 -17.48 21.82 -9.51
CA ASN A 93 -17.87 23.22 -9.64
C ASN A 93 -19.38 23.46 -9.39
N LYS A 94 -20.24 22.48 -9.66
CA LYS A 94 -21.71 22.60 -9.46
C LYS A 94 -22.16 22.28 -8.04
N TYR A 95 -21.46 21.42 -7.31
CA TYR A 95 -21.82 21.08 -5.93
C TYR A 95 -21.40 22.20 -4.97
N ASN A 96 -22.37 22.95 -4.44
CA ASN A 96 -22.19 24.13 -3.57
C ASN A 96 -21.14 24.00 -2.44
N ARG A 97 -20.88 22.78 -1.96
CA ARG A 97 -19.92 22.52 -0.87
C ARG A 97 -18.43 22.66 -1.25
N TYR A 98 -18.07 22.63 -2.53
CA TYR A 98 -16.65 22.66 -2.94
C TYR A 98 -16.11 24.03 -3.36
N PRO A 99 -16.82 24.87 -4.16
CA PRO A 99 -16.22 26.10 -4.68
C PRO A 99 -15.61 27.01 -3.61
N GLN A 100 -16.30 27.19 -2.48
CA GLN A 100 -15.77 27.97 -1.38
C GLN A 100 -14.50 27.34 -0.76
N LYS A 101 -14.49 26.02 -0.55
CA LYS A 101 -13.32 25.31 0.03
C LYS A 101 -12.10 25.33 -0.89
N PHE A 102 -12.31 25.20 -2.20
CA PHE A 102 -11.25 25.34 -3.18
C PHE A 102 -10.75 26.78 -3.29
N LYS A 103 -11.64 27.77 -3.19
CA LYS A 103 -11.24 29.18 -3.12
C LYS A 103 -10.39 29.46 -1.88
N GLU A 104 -10.76 28.93 -0.72
CA GLU A 104 -9.98 29.04 0.52
C GLU A 104 -8.60 28.36 0.40
N ALA A 105 -8.52 27.18 -0.23
CA ALA A 105 -7.28 26.43 -0.35
C ALA A 105 -6.31 26.94 -1.44
N PHE A 106 -6.84 27.48 -2.55
CA PHE A 106 -6.05 27.78 -3.75
C PHE A 106 -6.16 29.23 -4.24
N ASN A 107 -7.02 30.05 -3.63
CA ASN A 107 -7.27 31.43 -4.04
C ASN A 107 -7.67 31.59 -5.53
N LYS A 108 -8.42 30.62 -6.07
CA LYS A 108 -8.99 30.65 -7.44
C LYS A 108 -10.51 30.48 -7.40
N ALA A 109 -11.20 31.08 -8.38
CA ALA A 109 -12.66 31.09 -8.43
C ALA A 109 -13.28 29.76 -8.91
N ASN A 110 -12.71 29.15 -9.95
CA ASN A 110 -13.18 27.89 -10.51
C ASN A 110 -12.23 26.76 -10.12
N ILE A 111 -12.78 25.56 -9.96
CA ILE A 111 -12.04 24.33 -9.68
C ILE A 111 -11.52 23.76 -11.00
N ASP A 112 -10.22 23.47 -11.08
CA ASP A 112 -9.57 22.76 -12.17
C ASP A 112 -8.99 21.39 -11.71
N SER A 113 -8.55 20.57 -12.67
CA SER A 113 -7.98 19.24 -12.40
C SER A 113 -6.69 19.30 -11.58
N GLN A 114 -5.86 20.33 -11.77
CA GLN A 114 -4.64 20.51 -11.00
C GLN A 114 -4.94 20.73 -9.52
N GLN A 115 -5.88 21.61 -9.18
CA GLN A 115 -6.30 21.85 -7.81
C GLN A 115 -6.87 20.60 -7.15
N MET A 116 -7.67 19.83 -7.89
CA MET A 116 -8.24 18.57 -7.40
C MET A 116 -7.14 17.56 -7.06
N LEU A 117 -6.19 17.34 -7.98
CA LEU A 117 -5.08 16.40 -7.77
C LEU A 117 -4.14 16.86 -6.65
N PHE A 118 -3.85 18.17 -6.56
CA PHE A 118 -3.07 18.72 -5.46
C PHE A 118 -3.76 18.54 -4.10
N ALA A 119 -5.07 18.76 -4.01
CA ALA A 119 -5.80 18.57 -2.76
C ALA A 119 -5.76 17.11 -2.27
N LEU A 120 -5.90 16.14 -3.18
CA LEU A 120 -5.79 14.71 -2.86
C LEU A 120 -4.35 14.32 -2.48
N SER A 121 -3.36 14.85 -3.19
CA SER A 121 -1.96 14.53 -2.93
C SER A 121 -1.46 15.14 -1.64
N GLN A 122 -1.87 16.37 -1.29
CA GLN A 122 -1.59 16.95 0.02
C GLN A 122 -2.17 16.10 1.15
N PHE A 123 -3.39 15.57 0.98
CA PHE A 123 -3.97 14.65 1.95
C PHE A 123 -3.09 13.39 2.12
N MET A 124 -2.67 12.75 1.02
CA MET A 124 -1.81 11.56 1.05
C MET A 124 -0.39 11.83 1.59
N VAL A 125 0.20 13.00 1.29
CA VAL A 125 1.51 13.41 1.83
C VAL A 125 1.48 13.53 3.35
N MET A 126 0.37 14.03 3.91
CA MET A 126 0.22 14.18 5.35
C MET A 126 0.07 12.84 6.09
N MET A 127 -0.27 11.76 5.40
CA MET A 127 -0.52 10.44 5.99
C MET A 127 0.79 9.74 6.36
N VAL A 128 1.46 10.25 7.39
CA VAL A 128 2.71 9.71 7.94
C VAL A 128 2.40 8.80 9.12
N SER A 129 2.82 7.54 9.02
CA SER A 129 2.75 6.51 10.06
C SER A 129 4.16 6.24 10.57
N ALA A 130 4.48 6.74 11.75
CA ALA A 130 5.85 6.74 12.30
C ALA A 130 5.89 6.71 13.85
N ASN A 131 4.84 6.20 14.49
CA ASN A 131 4.72 6.11 15.94
C ASN A 131 4.36 4.69 16.43
N GLY A 132 4.78 3.66 15.70
CA GLY A 132 4.70 2.27 16.15
C GLY A 132 5.62 2.01 17.35
N ARG A 133 5.45 0.85 18.01
CA ARG A 133 6.31 0.45 19.14
C ARG A 133 7.78 0.32 18.73
N TYR A 134 8.04 -0.10 17.49
CA TYR A 134 9.40 -0.07 16.92
C TYR A 134 10.00 1.34 16.89
N ASP A 135 9.21 2.37 16.53
CA ASP A 135 9.70 3.76 16.49
C ASP A 135 10.11 4.24 17.89
N GLN A 136 9.30 3.92 18.90
CA GLN A 136 9.60 4.23 20.29
C GLN A 136 10.88 3.52 20.76
N TYR A 137 11.08 2.26 20.34
CA TYR A 137 12.27 1.47 20.67
C TYR A 137 13.54 2.07 20.07
N VAL A 138 13.54 2.46 18.80
CA VAL A 138 14.70 3.09 18.16
C VAL A 138 14.96 4.50 18.70
N ASN A 139 13.91 5.20 19.15
CA ASN A 139 14.01 6.50 19.83
C ASN A 139 14.40 6.41 21.32
N GLY A 140 14.78 5.23 21.81
CA GLY A 140 15.40 5.05 23.13
C GLY A 140 14.51 4.43 24.21
N ASN A 141 13.21 4.25 23.98
CA ASN A 141 12.32 3.55 24.92
C ASN A 141 12.48 2.03 24.79
N LYS A 142 13.60 1.49 25.30
CA LYS A 142 13.96 0.08 25.09
C LYS A 142 13.00 -0.92 25.73
N SER A 143 12.32 -0.55 26.81
CA SER A 143 11.35 -1.42 27.51
C SER A 143 10.03 -1.57 26.76
N VAL A 144 9.79 -0.83 25.67
CA VAL A 144 8.55 -0.94 24.90
C VAL A 144 8.43 -2.26 24.14
N LEU A 145 9.55 -2.93 23.86
CA LEU A 145 9.58 -4.24 23.20
C LEU A 145 9.88 -5.34 24.22
N THR A 146 9.18 -6.46 24.05
CA THR A 146 9.43 -7.71 24.75
C THR A 146 10.68 -8.40 24.22
N GLU A 147 11.23 -9.36 24.97
CA GLU A 147 12.34 -10.18 24.49
C GLU A 147 12.02 -10.93 23.19
N GLN A 148 10.77 -11.36 23.02
CA GLN A 148 10.31 -12.02 21.80
C GLN A 148 10.42 -11.10 20.58
N GLU A 149 9.93 -9.87 20.71
CA GLU A 149 9.97 -8.88 19.63
C GLU A 149 11.41 -8.45 19.31
N ILE A 150 12.30 -8.43 20.31
CA ILE A 150 13.73 -8.16 20.09
C ILE A 150 14.40 -9.31 19.31
N ARG A 151 14.08 -10.58 19.63
CA ARG A 151 14.53 -11.71 18.80
C ARG A 151 13.98 -11.64 17.37
N GLY A 152 12.70 -11.27 17.23
CA GLY A 152 12.07 -11.03 15.95
C GLY A 152 12.74 -9.93 15.12
N LEU A 153 13.11 -8.82 15.75
CA LEU A 153 13.87 -7.74 15.12
C LEU A 153 15.20 -8.27 14.58
N ALA A 154 15.97 -8.99 15.39
CA ALA A 154 17.26 -9.55 14.96
C ALA A 154 17.11 -10.55 13.78
N LEU A 155 16.02 -11.31 13.74
CA LEU A 155 15.69 -12.20 12.62
C LEU A 155 15.33 -11.42 11.35
N VAL A 156 14.54 -10.35 11.46
CA VAL A 156 14.25 -9.47 10.31
C VAL A 156 15.51 -8.80 9.81
N GLU A 157 16.36 -8.28 10.71
CA GLU A 157 17.64 -7.66 10.39
C GLU A 157 18.56 -8.60 9.61
N SER A 158 18.64 -9.86 10.01
CA SER A 158 19.54 -10.85 9.40
C SER A 158 18.98 -11.50 8.12
N LYS A 159 17.66 -11.67 7.99
CA LYS A 159 17.06 -12.46 6.89
C LYS A 159 16.24 -11.65 5.89
N CYS A 160 15.77 -10.45 6.22
CA CYS A 160 14.75 -9.75 5.44
C CYS A 160 15.16 -8.34 4.95
N THR A 161 16.15 -7.71 5.57
CA THR A 161 16.46 -6.28 5.36
C THR A 161 17.11 -5.95 4.01
N SER A 162 17.59 -6.95 3.27
CA SER A 162 18.05 -6.78 1.88
C SER A 162 16.94 -6.22 0.98
N CYS A 163 15.69 -6.59 1.26
CA CYS A 163 14.49 -6.07 0.59
C CYS A 163 13.72 -5.10 1.50
N HIS A 164 13.57 -5.42 2.78
CA HIS A 164 12.75 -4.66 3.73
C HIS A 164 13.59 -3.79 4.67
N THR A 165 14.28 -2.80 4.11
CA THR A 165 15.22 -1.95 4.85
C THR A 165 14.50 -0.89 5.71
N PRO A 166 14.85 -0.72 7.00
CA PRO A 166 14.37 0.40 7.83
C PRO A 166 14.79 1.77 7.24
N PRO A 167 14.09 2.88 7.57
CA PRO A 167 12.99 2.98 8.53
C PRO A 167 11.62 2.62 7.96
N LEU A 168 11.45 2.52 6.64
CA LEU A 168 10.16 2.19 6.03
C LEU A 168 9.96 0.69 5.80
N PHE A 169 10.95 -0.14 6.11
CA PHE A 169 10.92 -1.59 5.86
C PHE A 169 10.61 -1.92 4.40
N THR A 170 11.29 -1.21 3.51
CA THR A 170 11.29 -1.39 2.05
C THR A 170 12.53 -0.69 1.50
N ASN A 171 13.15 -1.27 0.49
CA ASN A 171 14.22 -0.64 -0.29
C ASN A 171 13.68 0.15 -1.49
N ASP A 172 12.35 0.28 -1.63
CA ASP A 172 11.63 0.86 -2.78
C ASP A 172 11.97 0.23 -4.14
N GLY A 173 12.64 -0.93 -4.13
CA GLY A 173 13.04 -1.70 -5.30
C GLY A 173 11.95 -2.65 -5.79
N PHE A 174 12.31 -3.49 -6.76
CA PHE A 174 11.42 -4.44 -7.41
C PHE A 174 12.02 -5.84 -7.39
N ALA A 175 11.25 -6.82 -6.92
CA ALA A 175 11.69 -8.20 -6.79
C ALA A 175 10.57 -9.17 -7.19
N ASN A 176 10.96 -10.33 -7.72
CA ASN A 176 10.08 -11.47 -7.86
C ASN A 176 10.29 -12.36 -6.64
N ASN A 177 9.27 -12.50 -5.79
CA ASN A 177 9.34 -13.28 -4.56
C ASN A 177 8.92 -14.76 -4.75
N GLY A 178 8.85 -15.22 -6.00
CA GLY A 178 8.61 -16.62 -6.36
C GLY A 178 7.18 -17.09 -6.10
N LEU A 179 6.18 -16.22 -6.24
CA LEU A 179 4.77 -16.62 -6.10
C LEU A 179 4.34 -17.63 -7.18
N ASP A 180 4.81 -17.43 -8.40
CA ASP A 180 4.39 -18.18 -9.59
C ASP A 180 5.57 -18.48 -10.51
N THR A 181 5.45 -19.51 -11.37
CA THR A 181 6.37 -19.77 -12.49
C THR A 181 5.84 -19.25 -13.82
N GLU A 182 4.52 -19.08 -13.91
CA GLU A 182 3.80 -18.58 -15.08
C GLU A 182 3.03 -17.31 -14.68
N PHE A 183 3.22 -16.22 -15.41
CA PHE A 183 2.77 -14.90 -14.98
C PHE A 183 1.61 -14.40 -15.85
N THR A 184 0.41 -14.44 -15.29
CA THR A 184 -0.76 -13.76 -15.93
C THR A 184 -0.64 -12.24 -15.78
N ASP A 185 -0.25 -11.77 -14.60
CA ASP A 185 0.18 -10.40 -14.37
C ASP A 185 1.71 -10.35 -14.46
N ARG A 186 2.24 -9.65 -15.47
CA ARG A 186 3.69 -9.56 -15.71
C ARG A 186 4.38 -8.55 -14.78
N GLY A 187 3.63 -7.85 -13.93
CA GLY A 187 4.16 -6.91 -12.95
C GLY A 187 4.89 -5.74 -13.61
N ARG A 188 6.11 -5.46 -13.14
CA ARG A 188 6.98 -4.38 -13.63
C ARG A 188 7.25 -4.46 -15.14
N ALA A 189 7.30 -5.65 -15.73
CA ALA A 189 7.53 -5.79 -17.16
C ALA A 189 6.47 -5.12 -18.04
N ILE A 190 5.26 -4.84 -17.50
CA ILE A 190 4.22 -4.07 -18.21
C ILE A 190 4.68 -2.62 -18.42
N ILE A 191 5.54 -2.10 -17.53
CA ILE A 191 6.06 -0.73 -17.58
C ILE A 191 7.40 -0.68 -18.31
N THR A 192 8.29 -1.65 -18.06
CA THR A 192 9.65 -1.63 -18.60
C THR A 192 9.81 -2.35 -19.93
N GLU A 193 8.81 -3.11 -20.35
CA GLU A 193 8.83 -3.98 -21.55
C GLU A 193 10.00 -4.98 -21.57
N SER A 194 10.57 -5.28 -20.39
CA SER A 194 11.75 -6.13 -20.24
C SER A 194 11.37 -7.51 -19.71
N GLU A 195 11.82 -8.57 -20.41
CA GLU A 195 11.64 -9.95 -19.94
C GLU A 195 12.34 -10.21 -18.60
N ASN A 196 13.40 -9.46 -18.29
CA ASN A 196 14.09 -9.57 -17.01
C ASN A 196 13.27 -9.06 -15.83
N ASP A 197 12.17 -8.34 -16.06
CA ASP A 197 11.29 -7.77 -15.03
C ASP A 197 9.96 -8.52 -14.88
N VAL A 198 9.77 -9.61 -15.63
CA VAL A 198 8.54 -10.41 -15.54
C VAL A 198 8.38 -10.97 -14.13
N GLY A 199 7.20 -10.78 -13.54
CA GLY A 199 6.88 -11.25 -12.20
C GLY A 199 7.50 -10.42 -11.07
N LYS A 200 8.24 -9.34 -11.39
CA LYS A 200 8.74 -8.43 -10.37
C LYS A 200 7.66 -7.43 -9.97
N PHE A 201 7.54 -7.21 -8.67
CA PHE A 201 6.69 -6.18 -8.10
C PHE A 201 7.50 -5.34 -7.10
N ARG A 202 7.02 -4.13 -6.83
CA ARG A 202 7.61 -3.24 -5.84
C ARG A 202 7.61 -3.94 -4.49
N VAL A 203 8.75 -3.92 -3.80
CA VAL A 203 8.87 -4.44 -2.43
C VAL A 203 8.02 -3.57 -1.50
N PRO A 204 6.91 -4.09 -0.93
CA PRO A 204 6.03 -3.28 -0.10
C PRO A 204 6.69 -2.89 1.22
N THR A 205 6.22 -1.81 1.83
CA THR A 205 6.57 -1.47 3.21
C THR A 205 5.98 -2.50 4.16
N LEU A 206 6.71 -2.85 5.23
CA LEU A 206 6.16 -3.65 6.33
C LEU A 206 5.53 -2.81 7.45
N ARG A 207 5.52 -1.48 7.32
CA ARG A 207 4.79 -0.60 8.24
C ARG A 207 3.30 -0.96 8.20
N ASN A 208 2.67 -1.06 9.37
CA ASN A 208 1.26 -1.47 9.51
C ASN A 208 0.90 -2.83 8.88
N VAL A 209 1.85 -3.73 8.63
CA VAL A 209 1.59 -5.01 7.95
C VAL A 209 0.61 -5.91 8.73
N GLU A 210 0.52 -5.75 10.05
CA GLU A 210 -0.47 -6.45 10.87
C GLU A 210 -1.92 -6.14 10.47
N LEU A 211 -2.19 -4.95 9.95
CA LEU A 211 -3.54 -4.45 9.67
C LEU A 211 -3.96 -4.57 8.21
N THR A 212 -3.03 -4.90 7.31
CA THR A 212 -3.22 -4.73 5.87
C THR A 212 -3.35 -6.05 5.16
N ASP A 213 -3.97 -7.04 5.82
CA ASP A 213 -4.38 -8.25 5.12
C ASP A 213 -5.52 -7.93 4.12
N PRO A 214 -5.64 -8.70 3.03
CA PRO A 214 -4.75 -9.80 2.63
C PRO A 214 -3.48 -9.33 1.91
N TYR A 215 -2.47 -10.19 1.87
CA TYR A 215 -1.10 -9.91 1.46
C TYR A 215 -0.76 -10.33 0.02
N MET A 216 0.35 -9.77 -0.47
CA MET A 216 0.86 -9.84 -1.85
C MET A 216 0.08 -8.95 -2.82
N HIS A 217 0.61 -8.80 -4.05
CA HIS A 217 -0.01 -7.96 -5.09
C HIS A 217 -1.39 -8.46 -5.51
N ASP A 218 -1.74 -9.72 -5.23
CA ASP A 218 -3.00 -10.35 -5.60
C ASP A 218 -3.86 -10.77 -4.39
N GLY A 219 -3.42 -10.45 -3.17
CA GLY A 219 -4.15 -10.73 -1.93
C GLY A 219 -4.35 -12.22 -1.63
N ARG A 220 -3.49 -13.12 -2.12
CA ARG A 220 -3.69 -14.58 -1.97
C ARG A 220 -3.50 -15.11 -0.54
N PHE A 221 -2.80 -14.38 0.32
CA PHE A 221 -2.55 -14.79 1.71
C PHE A 221 -3.33 -13.91 2.68
N ARG A 222 -4.01 -14.51 3.67
CA ARG A 222 -4.75 -13.78 4.71
C ARG A 222 -3.99 -13.62 6.01
N THR A 223 -2.90 -14.36 6.23
CA THR A 223 -2.14 -14.27 7.49
C THR A 223 -0.64 -14.14 7.25
N LEU A 224 0.07 -13.52 8.20
CA LEU A 224 1.54 -13.42 8.14
C LEU A 224 2.19 -14.81 8.23
N GLU A 225 1.56 -15.78 8.87
CA GLU A 225 2.01 -17.17 8.89
C GLU A 225 2.00 -17.79 7.49
N GLN A 226 0.97 -17.50 6.68
CA GLN A 226 0.93 -17.94 5.28
C GLN A 226 2.03 -17.27 4.45
N VAL A 227 2.26 -15.97 4.67
CA VAL A 227 3.37 -15.23 4.03
C VAL A 227 4.73 -15.85 4.39
N LEU A 228 4.99 -16.12 5.66
CA LEU A 228 6.26 -16.73 6.08
C LEU A 228 6.38 -18.19 5.65
N THR A 229 5.27 -18.93 5.57
CA THR A 229 5.26 -20.30 5.01
C THR A 229 5.60 -20.27 3.52
N HIS A 230 5.14 -19.26 2.77
CA HIS A 230 5.56 -19.04 1.39
C HIS A 230 7.08 -18.84 1.29
N TYR A 231 7.65 -17.93 2.09
CA TYR A 231 9.10 -17.73 2.07
C TYR A 231 9.89 -18.95 2.56
N GLN A 232 9.33 -19.76 3.46
CA GLN A 232 9.98 -20.97 3.97
C GLN A 232 10.06 -22.08 2.91
N GLN A 233 8.97 -22.35 2.19
CA GLN A 233 8.85 -23.54 1.33
C GLN A 233 7.95 -23.37 0.09
N GLY A 234 7.31 -22.21 -0.08
CA GLY A 234 6.41 -21.91 -1.19
C GLY A 234 7.05 -21.22 -2.39
N VAL A 235 8.27 -20.69 -2.23
CA VAL A 235 9.00 -20.00 -3.31
C VAL A 235 9.17 -20.91 -4.52
N LYS A 236 8.68 -20.44 -5.67
CA LYS A 236 8.79 -21.08 -6.96
C LYS A 236 10.03 -20.59 -7.71
N ASP A 237 10.82 -21.52 -8.22
CA ASP A 237 11.95 -21.17 -9.07
C ASP A 237 11.45 -20.79 -10.48
N SER A 238 11.70 -19.54 -10.86
CA SER A 238 11.37 -18.97 -12.16
C SER A 238 12.58 -18.22 -12.71
N PRO A 239 12.66 -17.95 -14.03
CA PRO A 239 13.84 -17.30 -14.62
C PRO A 239 14.19 -15.94 -14.00
N THR A 240 13.21 -15.21 -13.48
CA THR A 240 13.37 -13.88 -12.88
C THR A 240 13.32 -13.88 -11.35
N LEU A 241 13.27 -15.05 -10.71
CA LEU A 241 13.27 -15.18 -9.24
C LEU A 241 14.45 -14.38 -8.66
N ASP A 242 14.18 -13.58 -7.62
CA ASP A 242 15.22 -12.80 -6.97
C ASP A 242 16.32 -13.73 -6.42
N PRO A 243 17.61 -13.52 -6.79
CA PRO A 243 18.71 -14.38 -6.36
C PRO A 243 18.86 -14.50 -4.84
N LEU A 244 18.40 -13.51 -4.06
CA LEU A 244 18.43 -13.55 -2.60
C LEU A 244 17.54 -14.66 -2.02
N LEU A 245 16.57 -15.15 -2.79
CA LEU A 245 15.69 -16.25 -2.42
C LEU A 245 16.20 -17.61 -2.90
N LYS A 246 17.43 -17.71 -3.43
CA LYS A 246 18.07 -18.99 -3.80
C LYS A 246 19.22 -19.30 -2.84
N GLN A 247 18.92 -19.97 -1.73
CA GLN A 247 19.92 -20.36 -0.74
C GLN A 247 20.51 -21.73 -1.11
N ASN A 248 21.77 -21.77 -1.56
CA ASN A 248 22.45 -23.00 -2.00
C ASN A 248 21.61 -23.79 -3.03
N GLU A 249 21.17 -23.11 -4.09
CA GLU A 249 20.30 -23.67 -5.15
C GLU A 249 18.90 -24.11 -4.69
N THR A 250 18.55 -23.91 -3.43
CA THR A 250 17.21 -24.19 -2.90
C THR A 250 16.40 -22.88 -2.79
N PRO A 251 15.27 -22.74 -3.48
CA PRO A 251 14.39 -21.59 -3.32
C PRO A 251 13.80 -21.51 -1.91
N GLY A 252 13.84 -20.34 -1.30
CA GLY A 252 13.26 -20.05 0.01
C GLY A 252 14.26 -19.51 1.04
N ILE A 253 13.75 -19.35 2.26
CA ILE A 253 14.47 -18.86 3.44
C ILE A 253 14.31 -19.90 4.54
N ILE A 254 15.42 -20.36 5.11
CA ILE A 254 15.38 -21.28 6.25
C ILE A 254 14.75 -20.57 7.46
N LEU A 255 13.58 -21.07 7.86
CA LEU A 255 12.80 -20.58 8.99
C LEU A 255 12.24 -21.76 9.79
N SER A 256 12.39 -21.72 11.12
CA SER A 256 11.68 -22.58 12.07
C SER A 256 10.34 -21.96 12.49
N ASP A 257 9.45 -22.73 13.11
CA ASP A 257 8.18 -22.20 13.62
C ASP A 257 8.38 -21.15 14.72
N THR A 258 9.41 -21.32 15.57
CA THR A 258 9.80 -20.31 16.56
C THR A 258 10.28 -19.02 15.91
N GLU A 259 11.14 -19.10 14.89
CA GLU A 259 11.58 -17.92 14.15
C GLU A 259 10.40 -17.20 13.47
N LYS A 260 9.44 -17.94 12.89
CA LYS A 260 8.23 -17.34 12.30
C LYS A 260 7.41 -16.58 13.36
N ALA A 261 7.18 -17.19 14.52
CA ALA A 261 6.45 -16.56 15.61
C ALA A 261 7.15 -15.29 16.12
N ASP A 262 8.46 -15.33 16.28
CA ASP A 262 9.26 -14.18 16.73
C ASP A 262 9.26 -13.05 15.68
N ILE A 263 9.41 -13.38 14.39
CA ILE A 263 9.29 -12.41 13.28
C ILE A 263 7.90 -11.76 13.30
N ILE A 264 6.83 -12.54 13.42
CA ILE A 264 5.46 -12.00 13.45
C ILE A 264 5.26 -11.08 14.65
N ALA A 265 5.76 -11.46 15.83
CA ALA A 265 5.71 -10.62 17.02
C ALA A 265 6.37 -9.26 16.74
N PHE A 266 7.56 -9.25 16.12
CA PHE A 266 8.22 -8.02 15.70
C PHE A 266 7.43 -7.23 14.65
N LEU A 267 6.89 -7.86 13.61
CA LEU A 267 6.13 -7.16 12.56
C LEU A 267 4.93 -6.39 13.13
N LYS A 268 4.29 -6.91 14.19
CA LYS A 268 3.20 -6.22 14.89
C LYS A 268 3.66 -4.94 15.62
N THR A 269 4.94 -4.81 15.92
CA THR A 269 5.51 -3.59 16.51
C THR A 269 5.61 -2.44 15.50
N LEU A 270 5.52 -2.75 14.20
CA LEU A 270 5.54 -1.77 13.10
C LEU A 270 4.20 -1.07 12.88
N THR A 271 3.19 -1.42 13.68
CA THR A 271 1.85 -0.87 13.58
C THR A 271 1.68 0.41 14.38
N ASP A 272 1.23 1.46 13.71
CA ASP A 272 0.93 2.77 14.31
C ASP A 272 -0.58 2.90 14.55
N ARG A 273 -1.03 2.54 15.76
CA ARG A 273 -2.44 2.68 16.14
C ARG A 273 -2.88 4.14 16.22
N SER A 274 -1.96 5.06 16.50
CA SER A 274 -2.29 6.50 16.55
C SER A 274 -2.64 7.05 15.17
N PHE A 275 -1.96 6.57 14.12
CA PHE A 275 -2.29 6.88 12.73
C PHE A 275 -3.69 6.39 12.31
N THR A 276 -4.05 5.15 12.68
CA THR A 276 -5.37 4.56 12.34
C THR A 276 -6.55 5.22 13.05
N GLN A 277 -6.29 6.06 14.06
CA GLN A 277 -7.31 6.77 14.85
C GLN A 277 -7.18 8.29 14.69
N ASP A 278 -6.30 8.77 13.81
CA ASP A 278 -6.02 10.18 13.66
C ASP A 278 -7.23 10.90 13.04
N LYS A 279 -7.83 11.81 13.81
CA LYS A 279 -9.02 12.58 13.39
C LYS A 279 -8.77 13.43 12.14
N ARG A 280 -7.53 13.79 11.83
CA ARG A 280 -7.18 14.53 10.60
C ARG A 280 -7.51 13.74 9.34
N PHE A 281 -7.46 12.42 9.43
CA PHE A 281 -7.76 11.52 8.32
C PHE A 281 -9.12 10.83 8.45
N ALA A 282 -9.95 11.19 9.44
CA ALA A 282 -11.27 10.59 9.59
C ALA A 282 -12.25 11.05 8.50
N ASN A 283 -13.28 10.24 8.26
CA ASN A 283 -14.37 10.59 7.36
C ASN A 283 -15.10 11.84 7.90
N PRO A 284 -15.03 13.00 7.21
CA PRO A 284 -15.60 14.24 7.73
C PRO A 284 -17.12 14.32 7.56
N PHE A 285 -17.75 13.31 6.95
CA PHE A 285 -19.21 13.22 6.79
C PHE A 285 -19.88 12.41 7.90
N LEU A 286 -19.09 11.76 8.76
CA LEU A 286 -19.59 11.03 9.92
C LEU A 286 -19.36 11.86 11.20
N PRO A 287 -20.25 11.75 12.20
CA PRO A 287 -20.14 12.47 13.48
C PRO A 287 -18.96 12.01 14.34
#